data_AF-A0AAW2IIM8-F1
#
_entry.id   AF-A0AAW2IIM8-F1
#
_cell.length_a   1.000
_cell.length_b   1.000
_cell.length_c   1.000
_cell.angle_alpha   90.00
_cell.angle_beta   90.00
_cell.angle_gamma   90.00
#
_symmetry.space_group_name_H-M   'P 1'
#
loop_
_entity.id
_entity.type
_entity.pdbx_description
1 polymer ?
#
loop_
_entity_poly.entity_id
_entity_poly.type
_entity_poly.pdbx_seq_one_letter_code
_entity_poly.pdbx_strand_id
1 'polypeptide(L)'
;MASDSEALDLIESKIRELELKVYGEKFQSSDHFNPVVDSLLHANTVMTTALSGMERFTSLHKRLAELNNYLEMNPIQDDPADLITKLNIILSVEDEYKNSAELMEKFSGLKDVLDDDRIKNVELLKADLNNVIAHHLSKREQLQDINNEVGQVLTNFNEVCLEISKSLFLLNEAITKLEESKKS
;
A
#
# COMPACT_ATOMS: atom_id res chain seq x y z
N MET A 1 101.70 -2.88 -27.69
CA MET A 1 101.08 -3.80 -26.70
C MET A 1 100.03 -3.12 -25.81
N ALA A 2 99.53 -1.92 -26.14
CA ALA A 2 98.48 -1.24 -25.37
C ALA A 2 97.06 -1.38 -25.98
N SER A 3 96.92 -2.00 -27.16
CA SER A 3 95.64 -2.04 -27.89
C SER A 3 94.71 -3.18 -27.47
N ASP A 4 95.23 -4.27 -26.90
CA ASP A 4 94.41 -5.44 -26.54
C ASP A 4 93.74 -5.30 -25.17
N SER A 5 94.33 -4.52 -24.24
CA SER A 5 93.77 -4.29 -22.90
C SER A 5 92.55 -3.37 -22.95
N GLU A 6 92.62 -2.28 -23.72
CA GLU A 6 91.47 -1.36 -23.90
C GLU A 6 90.31 -2.03 -24.63
N ALA A 7 90.60 -2.94 -25.58
CA ALA A 7 89.57 -3.72 -26.26
C ALA A 7 88.86 -4.68 -25.29
N LEU A 8 89.60 -5.27 -24.34
CA LEU A 8 89.05 -6.14 -23.30
C LEU A 8 88.16 -5.39 -22.33
N ASP A 9 88.59 -4.23 -21.84
CA ASP A 9 87.81 -3.40 -20.91
C ASP A 9 86.50 -2.90 -21.54
N LEU A 10 86.54 -2.55 -22.84
CA LEU A 10 85.36 -2.10 -23.58
C LEU A 10 84.35 -3.25 -23.79
N ILE A 11 84.83 -4.47 -24.02
CA ILE A 11 83.99 -5.65 -24.13
C ILE A 11 83.38 -6.00 -22.77
N GLU A 12 84.16 -5.94 -21.68
CA GLU A 12 83.67 -6.23 -20.33
C GLU A 12 82.60 -5.22 -19.89
N SER A 13 82.80 -3.92 -20.16
CA SER A 13 81.79 -2.90 -19.90
C SER A 13 80.49 -3.17 -20.67
N LYS A 14 80.59 -3.61 -21.93
CA LYS A 14 79.43 -3.88 -22.78
C LYS A 14 78.69 -5.14 -22.37
N ILE A 15 79.42 -6.17 -21.93
CA ILE A 15 78.83 -7.40 -21.37
C ILE A 15 78.06 -7.07 -20.10
N ARG A 16 78.65 -6.29 -19.17
CA ARG A 16 77.97 -5.88 -17.94
C ARG A 16 76.69 -5.08 -18.21
N GLU A 17 76.68 -4.22 -19.23
CA GLU A 17 75.47 -3.49 -19.64
C GLU A 17 74.37 -4.43 -20.18
N LEU A 18 74.76 -5.45 -20.95
CA LEU A 18 73.83 -6.45 -21.48
C LEU A 18 73.28 -7.36 -20.38
N GLU A 19 74.11 -7.77 -19.44
CA GLU A 19 73.68 -8.57 -18.28
C GLU A 19 72.68 -7.80 -17.42
N LEU A 20 72.92 -6.52 -17.16
CA LEU A 20 71.99 -5.66 -16.42
C LEU A 20 70.64 -5.51 -17.13
N LYS A 21 70.63 -5.41 -18.47
CA LYS A 21 69.40 -5.29 -19.26
C LYS A 21 68.56 -6.57 -19.31
N VAL A 22 69.20 -7.74 -19.30
CA VAL A 22 68.51 -9.03 -19.42
C VAL A 22 68.11 -9.59 -18.05
N TYR A 23 68.99 -9.48 -17.05
CA TYR A 23 68.81 -10.10 -15.74
C TYR A 23 68.53 -9.12 -14.60
N GLY A 24 68.71 -7.81 -14.83
CA GLY A 24 68.60 -6.80 -13.78
C GLY A 24 69.78 -6.79 -12.81
N GLU A 25 69.68 -6.01 -11.74
CA GLU A 25 70.77 -5.70 -10.80
C GLU A 25 71.14 -6.86 -9.84
N LYS A 26 70.41 -7.98 -9.88
CA LYS A 26 70.59 -9.13 -8.98
C LYS A 26 70.78 -10.42 -9.75
N PHE A 27 72.00 -10.69 -10.18
CA PHE A 27 72.38 -11.99 -10.72
C PHE A 27 72.52 -12.99 -9.55
N GLN A 28 71.43 -13.66 -9.20
CA GLN A 28 71.49 -14.92 -8.46
C GLN A 28 71.38 -16.03 -9.48
N SER A 29 72.38 -16.91 -9.52
CA SER A 29 72.40 -18.11 -10.36
C SER A 29 71.27 -19.07 -9.95
N SER A 30 70.04 -18.75 -10.32
CA SER A 30 68.91 -19.66 -10.24
C SER A 30 68.79 -20.39 -11.57
N ASP A 31 68.74 -21.71 -11.50
CA ASP A 31 68.67 -22.73 -12.57
C ASP A 31 67.53 -22.57 -13.61
N HIS A 32 66.87 -21.42 -13.69
CA HIS A 32 65.76 -21.16 -14.62
C HIS A 32 66.05 -19.94 -15.50
N PHE A 33 66.96 -20.11 -16.45
CA PHE A 33 67.05 -19.22 -17.60
C PHE A 33 65.87 -19.50 -18.54
N ASN A 34 64.78 -18.74 -18.39
CA ASN A 34 63.78 -18.66 -19.44
C ASN A 34 64.32 -17.70 -20.51
N PRO A 35 64.52 -18.15 -21.76
CA PRO A 35 65.00 -17.27 -22.81
C PRO A 35 63.98 -16.14 -22.97
N VAL A 36 64.46 -14.89 -22.90
CA VAL A 36 63.63 -13.68 -23.05
C VAL A 36 62.76 -13.74 -24.31
N VAL A 37 63.26 -14.42 -25.35
CA VAL A 37 62.54 -14.70 -26.59
C VAL A 37 61.27 -15.51 -26.35
N ASP A 38 61.29 -16.55 -25.51
CA ASP A 38 60.10 -17.36 -25.23
C ASP A 38 59.09 -16.59 -24.38
N SER A 39 59.55 -15.78 -23.43
CA SER A 39 58.67 -14.89 -22.66
C SER A 39 58.03 -13.82 -23.55
N LEU A 40 58.78 -13.27 -24.50
CA LEU A 40 58.28 -12.29 -25.46
C LEU A 40 57.30 -12.93 -26.45
N LEU A 41 57.60 -14.15 -26.92
CA LEU A 41 56.72 -14.93 -27.78
C LEU A 41 55.43 -15.30 -27.05
N HIS A 42 55.52 -15.69 -25.78
CA HIS A 42 54.36 -15.98 -24.94
C HIS A 42 53.51 -14.73 -24.73
N ALA A 43 54.12 -13.59 -24.38
CA ALA A 43 53.41 -12.31 -24.23
C ALA A 43 52.72 -11.89 -25.55
N ASN A 44 53.40 -12.05 -26.69
CA ASN A 44 52.82 -11.78 -28.00
C ASN A 44 51.66 -12.73 -28.33
N THR A 45 51.79 -14.01 -28.00
CA THR A 45 50.71 -15.00 -28.18
C THR A 45 49.49 -14.67 -27.33
N VAL A 46 49.69 -14.30 -26.06
CA VAL A 46 48.62 -13.87 -25.14
C VAL A 46 47.96 -12.59 -25.63
N MET A 47 48.73 -11.59 -26.08
CA MET A 47 48.17 -10.36 -26.65
C MET A 47 47.35 -10.65 -27.91
N THR A 48 47.85 -11.51 -28.81
CA THR A 48 47.17 -11.85 -30.06
C THR A 48 45.88 -12.65 -29.81
N THR A 49 45.89 -13.57 -28.84
CA THR A 49 44.68 -14.32 -28.44
C THR A 49 43.66 -13.43 -27.74
N ALA A 50 44.11 -12.51 -26.87
CA ALA A 50 43.22 -11.54 -26.24
C ALA A 50 42.59 -10.59 -27.25
N LEU A 51 43.37 -10.10 -28.23
CA LEU A 51 42.88 -9.23 -29.31
C LEU A 51 41.83 -9.94 -30.17
N SER A 52 42.10 -11.19 -30.58
CA SER A 52 41.13 -12.00 -31.32
C SER A 52 39.86 -12.28 -30.49
N GLY A 53 39.99 -12.49 -29.19
CA GLY A 53 38.87 -12.61 -28.26
C GLY A 53 38.02 -11.34 -28.20
N MET A 54 38.65 -10.16 -28.14
CA MET A 54 37.97 -8.86 -28.15
C MET A 54 37.26 -8.59 -29.47
N GLU A 55 37.85 -8.92 -30.62
CA GLU A 55 37.19 -8.78 -31.93
C GLU A 55 35.94 -9.68 -32.03
N ARG A 56 36.03 -10.91 -31.51
CA ARG A 56 34.88 -11.82 -31.42
C ARG A 56 33.80 -11.30 -30.47
N PHE A 57 34.18 -10.76 -29.32
CA PHE A 57 33.22 -10.16 -28.39
C PHE A 57 32.55 -8.92 -29.00
N THR A 58 33.31 -8.06 -29.67
CA THR A 58 32.80 -6.83 -30.30
C THR A 58 31.84 -7.15 -31.45
N SER A 59 32.16 -8.14 -32.27
CA SER A 59 31.26 -8.61 -33.34
C SER A 59 30.00 -9.28 -32.78
N LEU A 60 30.11 -10.07 -31.71
CA LEU A 60 28.95 -10.65 -31.03
C LEU A 60 28.09 -9.58 -30.37
N HIS A 61 28.68 -8.57 -29.73
CA HIS A 61 27.98 -7.45 -29.12
C HIS A 61 27.25 -6.62 -30.18
N LYS A 62 27.89 -6.35 -31.33
CA LYS A 62 27.25 -5.68 -32.46
C LYS A 62 26.06 -6.50 -33.00
N ARG A 63 26.23 -7.82 -33.15
CA ARG A 63 25.16 -8.71 -33.59
C ARG A 63 24.02 -8.82 -32.56
N LEU A 64 24.32 -8.75 -31.27
CA LEU A 64 23.33 -8.70 -30.20
C LEU A 64 22.53 -7.38 -30.24
N ALA A 65 23.21 -6.25 -30.46
CA ALA A 65 22.56 -4.95 -30.64
C ALA A 65 21.70 -4.92 -31.91
N GLU A 66 22.16 -5.52 -33.00
CA GLU A 66 21.36 -5.69 -34.23
C GLU A 66 20.14 -6.60 -33.98
N LEU A 67 20.31 -7.73 -33.28
CA LEU A 67 19.19 -8.61 -32.91
C LEU A 67 18.18 -7.91 -31.99
N ASN A 68 18.67 -7.13 -31.03
CA ASN A 68 17.81 -6.31 -30.17
C ASN A 68 17.05 -5.27 -30.98
N ASN A 69 17.70 -4.61 -31.94
CA ASN A 69 17.03 -3.71 -32.87
C ASN A 69 16.00 -4.43 -33.75
N TYR A 70 16.21 -5.68 -34.16
CA TYR A 70 15.20 -6.45 -34.89
C TYR A 70 14.01 -6.88 -34.02
N LEU A 71 14.25 -7.13 -32.72
CA LEU A 71 13.19 -7.41 -31.75
C LEU A 71 12.41 -6.14 -31.39
N GLU A 72 13.07 -4.99 -31.32
CA GLU A 72 12.45 -3.68 -31.07
C GLU A 72 11.80 -3.08 -32.33
N MET A 73 12.29 -3.40 -33.54
CA MET A 73 11.68 -3.01 -34.83
C MET A 73 10.39 -3.78 -35.17
N ASN A 74 9.70 -4.36 -34.19
CA ASN A 74 8.30 -4.75 -34.38
C ASN A 74 7.45 -4.56 -33.13
N PRO A 75 6.72 -3.44 -33.11
CA PRO A 75 5.31 -3.53 -32.78
C PRO A 75 4.39 -2.99 -33.90
N ILE A 76 4.92 -2.36 -34.95
CA ILE A 76 4.12 -1.68 -36.00
C ILE A 76 4.91 -1.55 -37.32
N GLN A 77 5.33 -2.65 -37.95
CA GLN A 77 5.22 -2.63 -39.41
C GLN A 77 3.73 -2.79 -39.69
N ASP A 78 3.08 -1.75 -40.23
CA ASP A 78 1.67 -1.78 -40.65
C ASP A 78 1.46 -2.83 -41.74
N ASP A 79 1.44 -4.10 -41.35
CA ASP A 79 0.94 -5.18 -42.17
C ASP A 79 -0.59 -5.03 -42.18
N PRO A 80 -1.26 -4.92 -43.33
CA PRO A 80 -2.72 -4.91 -43.39
C PRO A 80 -3.34 -6.15 -42.71
N ALA A 81 -2.61 -7.26 -42.61
CA ALA A 81 -3.02 -8.43 -41.83
C ALA A 81 -3.06 -8.16 -40.31
N ASP A 82 -2.16 -7.32 -39.80
CA ASP A 82 -2.13 -6.88 -38.40
C ASP A 82 -3.27 -5.88 -38.11
N LEU A 83 -3.64 -5.02 -39.06
CA LEU A 83 -4.80 -4.13 -38.92
C LEU A 83 -6.12 -4.91 -38.81
N ILE A 84 -6.29 -5.96 -39.63
CA ILE A 84 -7.47 -6.85 -39.58
C ILE A 84 -7.47 -7.64 -38.28
N THR A 85 -6.30 -8.11 -37.82
CA THR A 85 -6.17 -8.82 -36.53
C THR A 85 -6.50 -7.90 -35.36
N LYS A 86 -5.97 -6.68 -35.33
CA LYS A 86 -6.29 -5.64 -34.35
C LYS A 86 -7.78 -5.30 -34.35
N LEU A 87 -8.39 -5.16 -35.53
CA LEU A 87 -9.83 -4.91 -35.67
C LEU A 87 -10.64 -6.08 -35.10
N ASN A 88 -10.29 -7.32 -35.41
CA ASN A 88 -10.97 -8.50 -34.88
C ASN A 88 -10.82 -8.61 -33.36
N ILE A 89 -9.65 -8.26 -32.80
CA ILE A 89 -9.45 -8.20 -31.35
C ILE A 89 -10.36 -7.13 -30.75
N ILE A 90 -10.39 -5.92 -31.33
CA ILE A 90 -11.26 -4.83 -30.85
C ILE A 90 -12.74 -5.25 -30.89
N LEU A 91 -13.20 -5.84 -31.99
CA LEU A 91 -14.57 -6.34 -32.14
C LEU A 91 -14.88 -7.48 -31.15
N SER A 92 -13.90 -8.34 -30.85
CA SER A 92 -14.10 -9.43 -29.88
C SER A 92 -14.25 -8.95 -28.44
N VAL A 93 -13.70 -7.78 -28.10
CA VAL A 93 -13.76 -7.17 -26.76
C VAL A 93 -14.76 -6.01 -26.71
N GLU A 94 -15.39 -5.66 -27.83
CA GLU A 94 -16.32 -4.52 -27.93
C GLU A 94 -17.47 -4.62 -26.92
N ASP A 95 -18.08 -5.80 -26.80
CA ASP A 95 -19.17 -6.03 -25.85
C ASP A 95 -18.71 -5.89 -24.40
N GLU A 96 -17.50 -6.33 -24.06
CA GLU A 96 -16.92 -6.16 -22.72
C GLU A 96 -16.67 -4.69 -22.41
N TYR A 97 -16.10 -3.94 -23.35
CA TYR A 97 -15.89 -2.50 -23.19
C TYR A 97 -17.20 -1.73 -23.09
N LYS A 98 -18.21 -2.10 -23.88
CA LYS A 98 -19.54 -1.48 -23.84
C LYS A 98 -20.23 -1.74 -22.51
N ASN A 99 -20.20 -2.99 -22.03
CA ASN A 99 -20.72 -3.34 -20.71
C ASN A 99 -19.98 -2.58 -19.59
N SER A 100 -18.66 -2.48 -19.67
CA SER A 100 -17.85 -1.71 -18.72
C SER A 100 -18.18 -0.22 -18.73
N ALA A 101 -18.38 0.37 -19.91
CA ALA A 101 -18.78 1.76 -20.07
C ALA A 101 -20.17 2.02 -19.48
N GLU A 102 -21.15 1.15 -19.73
CA GLU A 102 -22.48 1.25 -19.12
C GLU A 102 -22.44 1.12 -17.59
N LEU A 103 -21.59 0.24 -17.07
CA LEU A 103 -21.37 0.13 -15.62
C LEU A 103 -20.70 1.38 -15.05
N MET A 104 -19.72 1.96 -15.74
CA MET A 104 -19.09 3.22 -15.34
C MET A 104 -20.06 4.39 -15.35
N GLU A 105 -20.95 4.47 -16.34
CA GLU A 105 -21.98 5.50 -16.41
C GLU A 105 -22.99 5.36 -15.24
N LYS A 106 -23.45 4.14 -14.96
CA LYS A 106 -24.28 3.84 -13.78
C LYS A 106 -23.56 4.20 -12.48
N PHE A 107 -22.27 3.87 -12.37
CA PHE A 107 -21.47 4.19 -11.18
C PHE A 107 -21.28 5.69 -11.02
N SER A 108 -21.06 6.42 -12.12
CA SER A 108 -20.98 7.88 -12.10
C SER A 108 -22.29 8.51 -11.62
N GLY A 109 -23.45 8.00 -12.06
CA GLY A 109 -24.74 8.47 -11.58
C GLY A 109 -25.02 8.14 -10.11
N LEU A 110 -24.46 7.05 -9.58
CA LEU A 110 -24.56 6.69 -8.16
C LEU A 110 -23.57 7.43 -7.26
N LYS A 111 -22.48 7.96 -7.82
CA LYS A 111 -21.45 8.69 -7.07
C LYS A 111 -22.05 9.92 -6.36
N ASP A 112 -22.93 10.65 -7.03
CA ASP A 112 -23.61 11.82 -6.46
C ASP A 112 -24.50 11.45 -5.27
N VAL A 113 -25.05 10.22 -5.24
CA VAL A 113 -25.85 9.71 -4.12
C VAL A 113 -24.95 9.27 -2.95
N LEU A 114 -23.79 8.69 -3.23
CA LEU A 114 -22.82 8.32 -2.20
C LEU A 114 -22.18 9.55 -1.54
N ASP A 115 -21.98 10.62 -2.32
CA ASP A 115 -21.43 11.87 -1.82
C ASP A 115 -22.46 12.77 -1.15
N ASP A 116 -23.75 12.41 -1.16
CA ASP A 116 -24.82 13.15 -0.50
C ASP A 116 -24.52 13.30 1.00
N ASP A 117 -24.45 14.56 1.44
CA ASP A 117 -24.19 14.95 2.81
C ASP A 117 -25.16 14.29 3.80
N ARG A 118 -26.36 13.88 3.35
CA ARG A 118 -27.32 13.14 4.18
C ARG A 118 -26.75 11.83 4.72
N ILE A 119 -25.93 11.11 3.94
CA ILE A 119 -25.31 9.85 4.36
C ILE A 119 -24.12 10.13 5.27
N LYS A 120 -23.31 11.16 4.96
CA LYS A 120 -22.18 11.59 5.80
C LYS A 120 -22.63 12.09 7.18
N ASN A 121 -23.77 12.78 7.25
CA ASN A 121 -24.30 13.35 8.48
C ASN A 121 -25.05 12.33 9.37
N VAL A 122 -25.16 11.06 8.97
CA VAL A 122 -25.82 10.01 9.77
C VAL A 122 -25.15 9.83 11.13
N GLU A 123 -23.82 9.95 11.20
CA GLU A 123 -23.09 9.76 12.45
C GLU A 123 -23.31 10.91 13.44
N LEU A 124 -23.43 12.15 12.93
CA LEU A 124 -23.83 13.31 13.73
C LEU A 124 -25.28 13.17 14.22
N LEU A 125 -26.19 12.76 13.32
CA LEU A 125 -27.59 12.56 13.65
C LEU A 125 -27.79 11.43 14.67
N LYS A 126 -26.92 10.41 14.66
CA LYS A 126 -26.95 9.30 15.63
C LYS A 126 -26.65 9.78 17.05
N ALA A 127 -25.70 10.70 17.21
CA ALA A 127 -25.38 11.28 18.52
C ALA A 127 -26.58 12.08 19.08
N ASP A 128 -27.18 12.92 18.24
CA ASP A 128 -28.36 13.71 18.61
C ASP A 128 -29.57 12.81 18.90
N LEU A 129 -29.79 11.76 18.09
CA LEU A 129 -30.85 10.79 18.32
C LEU A 129 -30.66 10.05 19.66
N ASN A 130 -29.44 9.65 19.99
CA ASN A 130 -29.16 9.01 21.28
C ASN A 130 -29.44 9.95 22.46
N ASN A 131 -29.09 11.23 22.35
CA ASN A 131 -29.43 12.24 23.36
C ASN A 131 -30.95 12.39 23.53
N VAL A 132 -31.68 12.44 22.40
CA VAL A 132 -33.15 12.50 22.40
C VAL A 132 -33.75 11.25 23.05
N ILE A 133 -33.25 10.05 22.73
CA ILE A 133 -33.70 8.79 23.34
C ILE A 133 -33.46 8.80 24.85
N ALA A 134 -32.28 9.23 25.31
CA ALA A 134 -31.97 9.32 26.73
C ALA A 134 -32.91 10.29 27.46
N HIS A 135 -33.17 11.45 26.86
CA HIS A 135 -34.11 12.43 27.42
C HIS A 135 -35.55 11.88 27.46
N HIS A 136 -35.99 11.19 26.41
CA HIS A 136 -37.31 10.53 26.39
C HIS A 136 -37.44 9.45 27.46
N LEU A 137 -36.39 8.66 27.70
CA LEU A 137 -36.41 7.63 28.73
C LEU A 137 -36.55 8.26 30.13
N SER A 138 -35.77 9.31 30.41
CA SER A 138 -35.86 10.05 31.68
C SER A 138 -37.23 10.70 31.86
N LYS A 139 -37.79 11.30 30.81
CA LYS A 139 -39.15 11.89 30.88
C LYS A 139 -40.22 10.84 31.12
N ARG A 140 -40.09 9.65 30.54
CA ARG A 140 -41.02 8.55 30.77
C ARG A 140 -41.00 8.07 32.21
N GLU A 141 -39.82 7.98 32.83
CA GLU A 141 -39.68 7.64 34.25
C GLU A 141 -40.32 8.71 35.14
N GLN A 142 -40.02 9.99 34.90
CA GLN A 142 -40.66 11.11 35.63
C GLN A 142 -42.19 11.08 35.52
N LEU A 143 -42.73 10.79 34.33
CA LEU A 143 -44.17 10.66 34.11
C LEU A 143 -44.78 9.50 34.91
N GLN A 144 -44.06 8.38 35.01
CA GLN A 144 -44.49 7.23 35.78
C GLN A 144 -44.53 7.55 37.28
N ASP A 145 -43.51 8.25 37.79
CA ASP A 145 -43.46 8.68 39.20
C ASP A 145 -44.61 9.64 39.53
N ILE A 146 -44.84 10.65 38.68
CA ILE A 146 -45.95 11.59 38.83
C ILE A 146 -47.29 10.85 38.78
N ASN A 147 -47.46 9.89 37.87
CA ASN A 147 -48.70 9.13 37.77
C ASN A 147 -48.97 8.29 39.03
N ASN A 148 -47.92 7.72 39.62
CA ASN A 148 -48.02 7.00 40.89
C ASN A 148 -48.40 7.95 42.04
N GLU A 149 -47.79 9.12 42.11
CA GLU A 149 -48.09 10.13 43.12
C GLU A 149 -49.54 10.62 43.01
N VAL A 150 -49.99 10.96 41.80
CA VAL A 150 -51.39 11.34 41.55
C VAL A 150 -52.35 10.21 41.92
N GLY A 151 -52.01 8.96 41.59
CA GLY A 151 -52.80 7.78 41.97
C GLY A 151 -52.91 7.61 43.49
N GLN A 152 -51.82 7.89 44.22
CA GLN A 152 -51.81 7.83 45.67
C GLN A 152 -52.65 8.96 46.29
N VAL A 153 -52.50 10.19 45.79
CA VAL A 153 -53.32 11.34 46.23
C VAL A 153 -54.81 11.07 45.98
N LEU A 154 -55.17 10.47 44.84
CA LEU A 154 -56.56 10.13 44.53
C LEU A 154 -57.11 9.06 45.48
N THR A 155 -56.29 8.06 45.81
CA THR A 155 -56.66 7.03 46.80
C THR A 155 -56.89 7.66 48.17
N ASN A 156 -55.96 8.49 48.65
CA ASN A 156 -56.07 9.18 49.93
C ASN A 156 -57.31 10.10 49.97
N PHE A 157 -57.58 10.82 48.88
CA PHE A 157 -58.76 11.67 48.77
C PHE A 157 -60.06 10.86 48.89
N ASN A 158 -60.15 9.73 48.18
CA ASN A 158 -61.30 8.83 48.28
C ASN A 158 -61.48 8.27 49.69
N GLU A 159 -60.39 7.89 50.37
CA GLU A 159 -60.43 7.44 51.77
C GLU A 159 -60.97 8.53 52.71
N VAL A 160 -60.46 9.75 52.61
CA VAL A 160 -60.93 10.89 53.40
C VAL A 160 -62.41 11.18 53.13
N CYS A 161 -62.86 11.14 51.87
CA CYS A 161 -64.27 11.31 51.54
C CYS A 161 -65.16 10.23 52.16
N LEU A 162 -64.70 8.97 52.20
CA LEU A 162 -65.42 7.87 52.84
C LEU A 162 -65.49 8.04 54.36
N GLU A 163 -64.39 8.47 55.00
CA GLU A 163 -64.37 8.75 56.44
C GLU A 163 -65.28 9.90 56.81
N ILE A 164 -65.27 11.00 56.05
CA ILE A 164 -66.19 12.12 56.25
C ILE A 164 -67.63 11.65 56.10
N SER A 165 -67.94 10.85 55.07
CA SER A 165 -69.29 10.31 54.85
C SER A 165 -69.75 9.44 56.03
N LYS A 166 -68.86 8.58 56.56
CA LYS A 166 -69.14 7.77 57.76
C LYS A 166 -69.36 8.65 58.99
N SER A 167 -68.51 9.65 59.21
CA SER A 167 -68.63 10.57 60.34
C SER A 167 -69.93 11.36 60.30
N LEU A 168 -70.34 11.83 59.12
CA LEU A 168 -71.61 12.52 58.94
C LEU A 168 -72.80 11.60 59.21
N PHE A 169 -72.74 10.35 58.76
CA PHE A 169 -73.78 9.36 59.05
C PHE A 169 -73.92 9.10 60.56
N LEU A 170 -72.80 8.88 61.25
CA LEU A 170 -72.79 8.67 62.71
C LEU A 170 -73.32 9.88 63.47
N LEU A 171 -72.93 11.10 63.06
CA LEU A 171 -73.43 12.34 63.66
C LEU A 171 -74.95 12.44 63.47
N ASN A 172 -75.44 12.14 62.27
CA ASN A 172 -76.87 12.17 61.97
C ASN A 172 -77.65 11.14 62.79
N GLU A 173 -77.11 9.92 62.95
CA GLU A 173 -77.71 8.89 63.81
C GLU A 173 -77.78 9.35 65.28
N ALA A 174 -76.72 9.99 65.79
CA ALA A 174 -76.69 10.53 67.15
C ALA A 174 -77.74 11.66 67.34
N ILE A 175 -77.89 12.54 66.36
CA ILE A 175 -78.92 13.61 66.37
C ILE A 175 -80.31 12.99 66.37
N THR A 176 -80.61 12.02 65.50
CA THR A 176 -81.91 11.35 65.44
C THR A 176 -82.27 10.70 66.78
N LYS A 177 -81.33 10.00 67.43
CA LYS A 177 -81.56 9.40 68.76
C LYS A 177 -81.90 10.45 69.83
N LEU A 178 -81.21 11.60 69.81
CA LEU A 178 -81.51 12.70 70.72
C LEU A 178 -82.88 13.31 70.45
N GLU A 179 -83.27 13.49 69.18
CA GLU A 179 -84.59 13.98 68.80
C GLU A 179 -85.72 13.05 69.23
N GLU A 180 -85.54 11.73 69.04
CA GLU A 180 -86.50 10.71 69.49
C GLU A 180 -86.66 10.71 71.01
N SER A 181 -85.56 10.81 71.76
CA SER A 181 -85.59 10.86 73.23
C SER A 181 -86.28 12.12 73.79
N LYS A 182 -86.26 13.22 73.04
CA LYS A 182 -86.87 14.51 73.43
C LYS A 182 -88.36 14.57 73.06
N LYS A 183 -88.85 13.64 72.24
CA LYS A 183 -90.24 13.55 71.78
C LYS A 183 -91.11 12.63 72.65
N SER A 184 -90.51 11.83 73.53
CA SER A 184 -91.17 11.04 74.59
C SER A 184 -91.23 11.80 75.91
#